data_AF-A0A819KT28-F1
#
_entry.id   AF-A0A819KT28-F1
#
_cell.length_a   1.000
_cell.length_b   1.000
_cell.length_c   1.000
_cell.angle_alpha   90.00
_cell.angle_beta   90.00
_cell.angle_gamma   90.00
#
_symmetry.space_group_name_H-M   'P 1'
#
loop_
_entity.id
_entity.type
_entity.pdbx_description
1 polymer ?
#
loop_
_entity_poly.entity_id
_entity_poly.type
_entity_poly.pdbx_seq_one_letter_code
_entity_poly.pdbx_strand_id
1 'polypeptide(L)'
;FIKYTHALGQNWGRAQRRAVSQWYTKQNPSELAMAVTKYQNREGYTHRDVLRLSHPSTKDPLICFLFDYITHGLQKAIEHLKSTNDNHNTENITDTYQQEVEQKQIILNNDNEEDDEINNKKLLTIEQLKEFLETVEKVKTSTDENELITAIRQHHLVREHLPTNMLNSKNIWAVLLENMPLTAMIRNLGKMSAIDLLREDSEAEKYVVQRLKNRAQLYRARIHPFNILVALETYKQGKGFKGKLQWQVNQQVKNTLEKAFYLSFKYVKPTNQRYLIGLDVSGSMSCGTINGSPSITPAVGSCAMCMVTVRTEPYAKVVAFSDRLIPVDFSKNSKLEDIMTETRRISFGPTDCALPMIWALERKGM
;
A
#
# COMPACT_ATOMS: atom_id res chain seq x y z
N PHE A 1 4.13 11.11 10.26
CA PHE A 1 4.40 11.31 11.69
C PHE A 1 5.12 12.63 11.96
N ILE A 2 6.38 12.80 11.54
CA ILE A 2 7.20 14.00 11.85
C ILE A 2 6.53 15.33 11.44
N LYS A 3 5.97 15.40 10.23
CA LYS A 3 5.17 16.57 9.78
C LYS A 3 4.06 16.94 10.77
N TYR A 4 3.36 15.95 11.32
CA TYR A 4 2.26 16.19 12.26
C TYR A 4 2.76 16.62 13.63
N THR A 5 3.83 16.02 14.16
CA THR A 5 4.41 16.48 15.44
C THR A 5 4.87 17.93 15.33
N HIS A 6 5.48 18.31 14.21
CA HIS A 6 5.87 19.70 13.95
C HIS A 6 4.66 20.63 13.84
N ALA A 7 3.61 20.23 13.12
CA ALA A 7 2.37 21.00 13.01
C ALA A 7 1.66 21.21 14.36
N LEU A 8 1.83 20.28 15.30
CA LEU A 8 1.34 20.39 16.69
C LEU A 8 2.26 21.23 17.59
N GLY A 9 3.28 21.91 17.03
CA GLY A 9 4.21 22.74 17.78
C GLY A 9 5.21 21.95 18.64
N GLN A 10 5.33 20.62 18.43
CA GLN A 10 6.30 19.83 19.17
C GLN A 10 7.71 20.03 18.61
N ASN A 11 8.61 20.45 19.49
CA ASN A 11 10.05 20.44 19.23
C ASN A 11 10.63 19.04 19.44
N TRP A 12 11.81 18.79 18.86
CA TRP A 12 12.51 17.52 18.98
C TRP A 12 12.99 17.24 20.42
N GLY A 13 12.14 16.59 21.21
CA GLY A 13 12.46 16.11 22.55
C GLY A 13 13.23 14.79 22.56
N ARG A 14 13.74 14.38 23.73
CA ARG A 14 14.50 13.13 23.91
C ARG A 14 13.72 11.89 23.46
N ALA A 15 12.43 11.83 23.79
CA ALA A 15 11.57 10.70 23.42
C ALA A 15 11.41 10.56 21.90
N GLN A 16 11.14 11.67 21.20
CA GLN A 16 10.99 11.68 19.76
C GLN A 16 12.29 11.30 19.04
N ARG A 17 13.43 11.90 19.45
CA ARG A 17 14.75 11.53 18.92
C ARG A 17 15.01 10.03 19.10
N ARG A 18 14.80 9.50 20.31
CA ARG A 18 14.99 8.06 20.59
C ARG A 18 14.08 7.18 19.73
N ALA A 19 12.80 7.51 19.61
CA ALA A 19 11.84 6.72 18.83
C ALA A 19 12.23 6.68 17.34
N VAL A 20 12.57 7.84 16.77
CA VAL A 20 12.99 7.93 15.37
C VAL A 20 14.34 7.23 15.15
N SER A 21 15.30 7.41 16.06
CA SER A 21 16.60 6.74 15.96
C SER A 21 16.45 5.22 15.99
N GLN A 22 15.62 4.69 16.89
CA GLN A 22 15.32 3.26 16.94
C GLN A 22 14.62 2.75 15.68
N TRP A 23 13.82 3.58 15.01
CA TRP A 23 13.22 3.20 13.74
C TRP A 23 14.29 2.89 12.71
N TYR A 24 15.40 3.62 12.65
CA TYR A 24 16.51 3.32 11.72
C TYR A 24 17.37 2.14 12.19
N THR A 25 17.81 2.16 13.46
CA THR A 25 18.85 1.24 13.94
C THR A 25 18.36 -0.19 14.19
N LYS A 26 17.04 -0.41 14.23
CA LYS A 26 16.44 -1.74 14.39
C LYS A 26 15.98 -2.40 13.08
N GLN A 27 16.16 -1.74 11.93
CA GLN A 27 15.78 -2.32 10.64
C GLN A 27 16.76 -3.40 10.21
N ASN A 28 16.27 -4.32 9.37
CA ASN A 28 17.17 -5.13 8.56
C ASN A 28 17.89 -4.22 7.53
N PRO A 29 19.21 -4.32 7.37
CA PRO A 29 19.95 -3.44 6.47
C PRO A 29 19.47 -3.44 5.01
N SER A 30 19.05 -4.60 4.46
CA SER A 30 18.52 -4.70 3.09
C SER A 30 17.18 -3.95 2.96
N GLU A 31 16.31 -4.13 3.94
CA GLU A 31 15.00 -3.46 3.98
C GLU A 31 15.16 -1.94 4.16
N LEU A 32 16.12 -1.51 4.99
CA LEU A 32 16.45 -0.11 5.15
C LEU A 32 16.99 0.49 3.85
N ALA A 33 17.93 -0.18 3.18
CA ALA A 33 18.49 0.25 1.89
C ALA A 33 17.39 0.44 0.85
N MET A 34 16.48 -0.54 0.72
CA MET A 34 15.31 -0.46 -0.15
C MET A 34 14.37 0.70 0.23
N ALA A 35 14.12 0.91 1.53
CA ALA A 35 13.24 1.97 1.99
C ALA A 35 13.78 3.38 1.68
N VAL A 36 15.07 3.63 1.96
CA VAL A 36 15.68 4.96 1.81
C VAL A 36 15.90 5.36 0.35
N THR A 37 16.14 4.37 -0.51
CA THR A 37 16.30 4.56 -1.96
C THR A 37 14.96 4.72 -2.67
N LYS A 38 13.91 3.99 -2.23
CA LYS A 38 12.54 4.10 -2.74
C LYS A 38 11.82 5.38 -2.30
N TYR A 39 12.04 5.80 -1.06
CA TYR A 39 11.33 6.91 -0.42
C TYR A 39 12.25 8.06 -0.03
N GLN A 40 13.07 8.55 -0.97
CA GLN A 40 14.07 9.59 -0.72
C GLN A 40 13.52 10.87 -0.06
N ASN A 41 12.31 11.27 -0.44
CA ASN A 41 11.56 12.36 0.18
C ASN A 41 10.09 11.99 0.28
N ARG A 42 9.45 12.29 1.41
CA ARG A 42 8.00 12.32 1.55
C ARG A 42 7.56 13.46 2.46
N GLU A 43 6.46 14.12 2.10
CA GLU A 43 5.84 15.16 2.92
C GLU A 43 6.81 16.30 3.31
N GLY A 44 7.79 16.59 2.45
CA GLY A 44 8.77 17.66 2.66
C GLY A 44 10.01 17.26 3.50
N TYR A 45 10.11 16.01 3.93
CA TYR A 45 11.27 15.51 4.69
C TYR A 45 12.05 14.50 3.87
N THR A 46 13.38 14.65 3.85
CA THR A 46 14.31 13.62 3.36
C THR A 46 14.82 12.78 4.52
N HIS A 47 15.32 11.58 4.23
CA HIS A 47 16.02 10.77 5.24
C HIS A 47 17.20 11.54 5.87
N ARG A 48 17.93 12.33 5.08
CA ARG A 48 19.02 13.19 5.56
C ARG A 48 18.57 14.17 6.63
N ASP A 49 17.43 14.85 6.42
CA ASP A 49 16.87 15.78 7.41
C ASP A 49 16.51 15.06 8.70
N VAL A 50 15.88 13.88 8.57
CA VAL A 50 15.46 13.09 9.73
C VAL A 50 16.66 12.57 10.52
N LEU A 51 17.74 12.13 9.86
CA LEU A 51 18.97 11.70 10.52
C LEU A 51 19.63 12.86 11.28
N ARG A 52 19.68 14.06 10.68
CA ARG A 52 20.21 15.27 11.33
C ARG A 52 19.44 15.67 12.58
N LEU A 53 18.13 15.45 12.61
CA LEU A 53 17.28 15.82 13.73
C LEU A 53 17.25 14.77 14.85
N SER A 54 17.31 13.48 14.48
CA SER A 54 17.19 12.37 15.43
C SER A 54 18.53 11.90 16.02
N HIS A 55 19.65 12.17 15.33
CA HIS A 55 21.00 11.74 15.71
C HIS A 55 21.07 10.23 16.07
N PRO A 56 20.68 9.32 15.16
CA PRO A 56 20.84 7.89 15.40
C PRO A 56 22.32 7.51 15.42
N SER A 57 22.65 6.52 16.24
CA SER A 57 23.98 5.92 16.33
C SER A 57 23.84 4.41 16.48
N THR A 58 24.73 3.66 15.84
CA THR A 58 24.78 2.19 15.84
C THR A 58 26.21 1.72 15.65
N LYS A 59 26.47 0.46 16.01
CA LYS A 59 27.75 -0.24 15.74
C LYS A 59 27.67 -1.18 14.53
N ASP A 60 26.49 -1.33 13.95
CA ASP A 60 26.27 -2.13 12.75
C ASP A 60 26.90 -1.43 11.53
N PRO A 61 27.92 -2.01 10.87
CA PRO A 61 28.66 -1.40 9.79
C PRO A 61 27.80 -1.18 8.55
N LEU A 62 26.80 -2.04 8.29
CA LEU A 62 25.90 -1.88 7.14
C LEU A 62 25.00 -0.67 7.34
N ILE A 63 24.45 -0.50 8.54
CA ILE A 63 23.63 0.68 8.86
C ILE A 63 24.48 1.94 8.92
N CYS A 64 25.71 1.87 9.44
CA CYS A 64 26.66 2.99 9.39
C CYS A 64 26.96 3.43 7.95
N PHE A 65 27.23 2.48 7.05
CA PHE A 65 27.43 2.75 5.63
C PHE A 65 26.19 3.39 4.98
N LEU A 66 24.98 2.93 5.34
CA LEU A 66 23.74 3.56 4.87
C LEU A 66 23.56 4.99 5.39
N PHE A 67 23.87 5.25 6.67
CA PHE A 67 23.80 6.60 7.21
C PHE A 67 24.76 7.54 6.47
N ASP A 68 25.96 7.05 6.17
CA ASP A 68 26.95 7.80 5.43
C ASP A 68 26.49 8.09 3.99
N TYR A 69 25.96 7.08 3.30
CA TYR A 69 25.34 7.23 1.99
C TYR A 69 24.21 8.28 2.00
N ILE A 70 23.31 8.25 2.98
CA ILE A 70 22.18 9.18 3.09
C ILE A 70 22.66 10.62 3.38
N THR A 71 23.72 10.77 4.17
CA THR A 71 24.17 12.08 4.67
C THR A 71 25.17 12.78 3.73
N HIS A 72 26.02 12.00 3.06
CA HIS A 72 27.16 12.47 2.27
C HIS A 72 27.14 12.01 0.80
N GLY A 73 26.34 11.01 0.44
CA GLY A 73 26.28 10.41 -0.90
C GLY A 73 27.20 9.20 -1.07
N LEU A 74 26.99 8.43 -2.15
CA LEU A 74 27.64 7.13 -2.37
C LEU A 74 29.16 7.21 -2.47
N GLN A 75 29.69 8.19 -3.19
CA GLN A 75 31.14 8.33 -3.39
C GLN A 75 31.87 8.51 -2.05
N LYS A 76 31.40 9.43 -1.21
CA LYS A 76 31.96 9.68 0.13
C LYS A 76 31.80 8.47 1.05
N ALA A 77 30.65 7.78 0.97
CA ALA A 77 30.44 6.57 1.75
C ALA A 77 31.46 5.47 1.41
N ILE A 78 31.78 5.30 0.13
CA ILE A 78 32.80 4.34 -0.31
C ILE A 78 34.21 4.78 0.13
N GLU A 79 34.51 6.08 0.10
CA GLU A 79 35.80 6.61 0.58
C GLU A 79 35.99 6.37 2.08
N HIS A 80 34.98 6.64 2.91
CA HIS A 80 35.02 6.37 4.35
C HIS A 80 35.11 4.86 4.66
N LEU A 81 34.47 4.02 3.85
CA LEU A 81 34.60 2.58 3.99
C LEU A 81 36.06 2.12 3.79
N LYS A 82 36.74 2.65 2.77
CA LYS A 82 38.16 2.34 2.47
C LYS A 82 39.09 2.83 3.57
N SER A 83 38.93 4.07 4.04
CA SER A 83 39.78 4.63 5.10
C SER A 83 39.62 3.92 6.45
N THR A 84 38.47 3.30 6.69
CA THR A 84 38.24 2.46 7.88
C THR A 84 38.96 1.11 7.77
N ASN A 85 39.00 0.52 6.56
CA ASN A 85 39.73 -0.72 6.29
C ASN A 85 41.26 -0.54 6.31
N ASP A 86 41.78 0.59 5.82
CA ASP A 86 43.23 0.88 5.83
C ASP A 86 43.80 1.10 7.25
N ASN A 87 42.95 1.35 8.25
CA ASN A 87 43.33 1.56 9.65
C ASN A 87 43.13 0.34 10.56
N HIS A 88 42.61 -0.78 10.04
CA HIS A 88 42.39 -2.01 10.83
C HIS A 88 42.75 -3.28 10.02
N ASN A 89 43.72 -4.04 10.55
CA ASN A 89 44.06 -5.41 10.14
C ASN A 89 42.79 -6.24 9.95
N THR A 90 42.43 -6.49 8.69
CA THR A 90 41.14 -7.01 8.27
C THR A 90 41.14 -8.53 8.30
N GLU A 91 41.10 -9.11 9.50
CA GLU A 91 40.77 -10.55 9.68
C GLU A 91 39.63 -10.79 10.68
N ASN A 92 39.21 -9.83 11.50
CA ASN A 92 38.32 -10.12 12.64
C ASN A 92 36.89 -9.53 12.58
N ILE A 93 36.52 -8.78 11.54
CA ILE A 93 35.16 -8.19 11.45
C ILE A 93 34.14 -9.21 10.91
N THR A 94 34.54 -10.12 10.03
CA THR A 94 33.67 -11.20 9.52
C THR A 94 33.32 -12.24 10.58
N ASP A 95 34.27 -12.60 11.45
CA ASP A 95 34.10 -13.70 12.42
C ASP A 95 33.25 -13.30 13.64
N THR A 96 33.36 -12.05 14.09
CA THR A 96 32.57 -11.54 15.24
C THR A 96 31.07 -11.43 14.88
N TYR A 97 30.76 -11.12 13.63
CA TYR A 97 29.38 -11.07 13.13
C TYR A 97 28.77 -12.46 12.94
N GLN A 98 29.56 -13.48 12.58
CA GLN A 98 29.05 -14.86 12.50
C GLN A 98 28.65 -15.40 13.89
N GLN A 99 29.43 -15.10 14.93
CA GLN A 99 29.19 -15.58 16.29
C GLN A 99 28.00 -14.88 16.99
N GLU A 100 27.81 -13.57 16.80
CA GLU A 100 26.64 -12.86 17.37
C GLU A 100 25.32 -13.22 16.67
N VAL A 101 25.39 -13.63 15.39
CA VAL A 101 24.23 -14.10 14.63
C VAL A 101 23.84 -15.51 15.03
N GLU A 102 24.78 -16.44 15.25
CA GLU A 102 24.50 -17.76 15.81
C GLU A 102 23.82 -17.68 17.18
N GLN A 103 24.28 -16.78 18.06
CA GLN A 103 23.65 -16.57 19.36
C GLN A 103 22.24 -15.96 19.25
N LYS A 104 21.99 -15.05 18.31
CA LYS A 104 20.64 -14.51 18.06
C LYS A 104 19.70 -15.53 17.40
N GLN A 105 20.22 -16.42 16.55
CA GLN A 105 19.46 -17.52 15.96
C GLN A 105 18.97 -18.50 17.05
N ILE A 106 19.83 -18.83 18.02
CA ILE A 106 19.48 -19.69 19.16
C ILE A 106 18.38 -19.06 20.04
N ILE A 107 18.40 -17.74 20.23
CA ILE A 107 17.43 -17.03 21.09
C ILE A 107 16.06 -16.88 20.40
N LEU A 108 16.00 -16.75 19.07
CA LEU A 108 14.72 -16.70 18.34
C LEU A 108 14.05 -18.07 18.14
N ASN A 109 14.78 -19.18 18.31
CA ASN A 109 14.24 -20.54 18.14
C ASN A 109 13.38 -21.03 19.32
N ASN A 110 13.22 -20.23 20.38
CA ASN A 110 12.49 -20.64 21.60
C ASN A 110 11.08 -20.06 21.75
N ASP A 111 10.58 -19.24 20.82
CA ASP A 111 9.21 -18.70 20.90
C ASP A 111 8.47 -18.76 19.55
N ASN A 112 7.75 -19.87 19.39
CA ASN A 112 6.57 -20.11 18.54
C ASN A 112 6.77 -20.36 17.03
N GLU A 113 6.28 -21.54 16.66
CA GLU A 113 6.20 -22.18 15.35
C GLU A 113 5.23 -21.48 14.37
N GLU A 114 5.41 -21.79 13.08
CA GLU A 114 4.55 -21.55 11.89
C GLU A 114 4.81 -20.29 11.02
N ASP A 115 5.77 -20.40 10.07
CA ASP A 115 5.57 -20.18 8.62
C ASP A 115 6.90 -20.44 7.86
N ASP A 116 7.00 -21.59 7.19
CA ASP A 116 8.17 -22.16 6.48
C ASP A 116 8.56 -21.45 5.16
N GLU A 117 8.74 -20.13 5.15
CA GLU A 117 9.26 -19.42 3.95
C GLU A 117 10.34 -18.36 4.24
N ILE A 118 10.81 -18.24 5.49
CA ILE A 118 11.79 -17.23 5.92
C ILE A 118 13.21 -17.82 6.17
N ASN A 119 13.38 -19.14 6.07
CA ASN A 119 14.63 -19.82 6.46
C ASN A 119 15.77 -19.80 5.42
N ASN A 120 15.87 -18.77 4.58
CA ASN A 120 17.05 -18.60 3.72
C ASN A 120 17.44 -17.13 3.51
N LYS A 121 17.43 -16.32 4.57
CA LYS A 121 17.91 -14.93 4.51
C LYS A 121 19.45 -14.93 4.48
N LYS A 122 20.01 -15.05 3.27
CA LYS A 122 21.44 -14.85 3.00
C LYS A 122 21.90 -13.56 3.67
N LEU A 123 22.91 -13.65 4.53
CA LEU A 123 23.46 -12.50 5.25
C LEU A 123 23.95 -11.47 4.22
N LEU A 124 23.44 -10.23 4.30
CA LEU A 124 23.82 -9.16 3.38
C LEU A 124 25.25 -8.70 3.71
N THR A 125 26.14 -8.74 2.73
CA THR A 125 27.50 -8.22 2.86
C THR A 125 27.56 -6.73 2.50
N ILE A 126 28.62 -6.05 2.94
CA ILE A 126 28.88 -4.65 2.59
C ILE A 126 29.03 -4.50 1.07
N GLU A 127 29.66 -5.46 0.42
CA GLU A 127 29.88 -5.49 -1.03
C GLU A 127 28.56 -5.59 -1.78
N GLN A 128 27.66 -6.48 -1.36
CA GLN A 128 26.31 -6.59 -1.95
C GLN A 128 25.49 -5.33 -1.73
N LEU A 129 25.61 -4.71 -0.55
CA LEU A 129 24.92 -3.46 -0.25
C LEU A 129 25.46 -2.30 -1.11
N LYS A 130 26.78 -2.23 -1.29
CA LYS A 130 27.44 -1.27 -2.17
C LYS A 130 26.99 -1.47 -3.61
N GLU A 131 27.03 -2.69 -4.13
CA GLU A 131 26.58 -3.03 -5.49
C GLU A 131 25.12 -2.62 -5.73
N PHE A 132 24.25 -2.86 -4.74
CA PHE A 132 22.86 -2.41 -4.80
C PHE A 132 22.76 -0.88 -4.93
N LEU A 133 23.48 -0.12 -4.09
CA LEU A 133 23.45 1.35 -4.13
C LEU A 133 24.07 1.91 -5.42
N GLU A 134 25.16 1.32 -5.91
CA GLU A 134 25.77 1.67 -7.21
C GLU A 134 24.77 1.46 -8.35
N THR A 135 24.07 0.33 -8.36
CA THR A 135 23.02 0.05 -9.34
C THR A 135 21.88 1.07 -9.23
N VAL A 136 21.41 1.38 -8.01
CA VAL A 136 20.35 2.38 -7.79
C VAL A 136 20.77 3.76 -8.28
N GLU A 137 22.00 4.22 -8.04
CA GLU A 137 22.47 5.50 -8.55
C GLU A 137 22.58 5.51 -10.08
N LYS A 138 23.08 4.41 -10.66
CA LYS A 138 23.22 4.27 -12.12
C LYS A 138 21.88 4.33 -12.84
N VAL A 139 20.87 3.61 -12.36
CA VAL A 139 19.57 3.52 -13.05
C VAL A 139 18.81 4.85 -13.06
N LYS A 140 19.04 5.77 -12.10
CA LYS A 140 18.31 7.05 -12.00
C LYS A 140 18.47 7.96 -13.22
N THR A 141 19.55 7.81 -13.97
CA THR A 141 19.85 8.61 -15.16
C THR A 141 19.95 7.76 -16.43
N SER A 142 19.78 6.45 -16.31
CA SER A 142 19.90 5.51 -17.43
C SER A 142 18.75 5.67 -18.43
N THR A 143 19.09 5.61 -19.72
CA THR A 143 18.13 5.60 -20.82
C THR A 143 18.10 4.26 -21.56
N ASP A 144 18.92 3.30 -21.13
CA ASP A 144 18.97 1.96 -21.71
C ASP A 144 17.93 1.05 -21.03
N GLU A 145 16.95 0.62 -21.82
CA GLU A 145 15.89 -0.27 -21.36
C GLU A 145 16.41 -1.64 -20.87
N ASN A 146 17.42 -2.21 -21.52
CA ASN A 146 17.94 -3.53 -21.15
C ASN A 146 18.71 -3.49 -19.82
N GLU A 147 19.45 -2.40 -19.60
CA GLU A 147 20.11 -2.13 -18.33
C GLU A 147 19.10 -2.05 -17.19
N LEU A 148 18.01 -1.29 -17.39
CA LEU A 148 16.95 -1.17 -16.40
C LEU A 148 16.27 -2.51 -16.10
N ILE A 149 15.95 -3.30 -17.13
CA ILE A 149 15.35 -4.63 -16.98
C ILE A 149 16.25 -5.55 -16.15
N THR A 150 17.55 -5.54 -16.45
CA THR A 150 18.55 -6.35 -15.73
C THR A 150 18.61 -5.94 -14.25
N ALA A 151 18.70 -4.64 -13.98
CA ALA A 151 18.73 -4.10 -12.64
C ALA A 151 17.45 -4.42 -11.84
N ILE A 152 16.27 -4.35 -12.46
CA ILE A 152 15.00 -4.72 -11.83
C ILE A 152 15.01 -6.19 -11.39
N ARG A 153 15.48 -7.10 -12.24
CA ARG A 153 15.51 -8.53 -11.93
C ARG A 153 16.55 -8.89 -10.87
N GLN A 154 17.73 -8.30 -10.96
CA GLN A 154 18.85 -8.60 -10.06
C GLN A 154 18.62 -8.07 -8.64
N HIS A 155 18.08 -6.85 -8.51
CA HIS A 155 17.96 -6.16 -7.22
C HIS A 155 16.52 -5.92 -6.77
N HIS A 156 15.54 -6.48 -7.48
CA HIS A 156 14.11 -6.29 -7.23
C HIS A 156 13.72 -4.80 -7.17
N LEU A 157 14.31 -3.99 -8.05
CA LEU A 157 14.04 -2.56 -8.09
C LEU A 157 12.58 -2.29 -8.44
N VAL A 158 11.98 -1.37 -7.70
CA VAL A 158 10.62 -0.89 -7.95
C VAL A 158 10.59 0.38 -8.80
N ARG A 159 9.39 0.73 -9.26
CA ARG A 159 9.10 1.90 -10.10
C ARG A 159 9.73 3.20 -9.59
N GLU A 160 9.77 3.42 -8.27
CA GLU A 160 10.31 4.64 -7.68
C GLU A 160 11.82 4.84 -7.89
N HIS A 161 12.57 3.79 -8.23
CA HIS A 161 14.00 3.91 -8.57
C HIS A 161 14.24 4.32 -10.02
N LEU A 162 13.24 4.16 -10.88
CA LEU A 162 13.41 4.31 -12.32
C LEU A 162 13.18 5.75 -12.79
N PRO A 163 13.85 6.18 -13.86
CA PRO A 163 13.62 7.47 -14.49
C PRO A 163 12.19 7.59 -15.02
N THR A 164 11.57 8.76 -14.83
CA THR A 164 10.15 8.96 -15.19
C THR A 164 9.88 8.76 -16.69
N ASN A 165 10.83 9.15 -17.55
CA ASN A 165 10.75 8.96 -19.01
C ASN A 165 10.70 7.49 -19.41
N MET A 166 11.33 6.61 -18.64
CA MET A 166 11.37 5.17 -18.90
C MET A 166 10.10 4.45 -18.47
N LEU A 167 9.25 5.10 -17.65
CA LEU A 167 7.97 4.55 -17.20
C LEU A 167 6.86 4.54 -18.28
N ASN A 168 7.19 4.82 -19.53
CA ASN A 168 6.31 4.60 -20.69
C ASN A 168 6.61 3.29 -21.44
N SER A 169 7.72 2.61 -21.12
CA SER A 169 8.06 1.34 -21.76
C SER A 169 7.20 0.18 -21.25
N LYS A 170 6.56 -0.53 -22.18
CA LYS A 170 5.77 -1.72 -21.89
C LYS A 170 6.62 -2.85 -21.29
N ASN A 171 7.85 -3.04 -21.78
CA ASN A 171 8.73 -4.12 -21.32
C ASN A 171 9.19 -3.88 -19.89
N ILE A 172 9.56 -2.64 -19.54
CA ILE A 172 9.91 -2.28 -18.16
C ILE A 172 8.76 -2.59 -17.21
N TRP A 173 7.53 -2.22 -17.57
CA TRP A 173 6.36 -2.51 -16.74
C TRP A 173 6.03 -4.00 -16.64
N ALA A 174 6.27 -4.77 -17.71
CA ALA A 174 6.10 -6.22 -17.67
C ALA A 174 7.04 -6.87 -16.62
N VAL A 175 8.31 -6.44 -16.59
CA VAL A 175 9.29 -6.94 -15.62
C VAL A 175 9.00 -6.44 -14.21
N LEU A 176 8.62 -5.18 -14.04
CA LEU A 176 8.16 -4.65 -12.75
C LEU A 176 6.96 -5.44 -12.19
N LEU A 177 6.06 -5.89 -13.06
CA LEU A 177 4.85 -6.61 -12.69
C LEU A 177 5.15 -7.98 -12.06
N GLU A 178 6.21 -8.67 -12.49
CA GLU A 178 6.61 -10.01 -12.03
C GLU A 178 6.59 -10.08 -10.48
N ASN A 179 7.25 -9.12 -9.82
CA ASN A 179 7.40 -9.07 -8.36
C ASN A 179 6.62 -7.92 -7.69
N MET A 180 5.66 -7.29 -8.38
CA MET A 180 4.96 -6.13 -7.85
C MET A 180 4.07 -6.49 -6.65
N PRO A 181 4.16 -5.76 -5.51
CA PRO A 181 3.23 -5.94 -4.41
C PRO A 181 1.78 -5.66 -4.84
N LEU A 182 0.81 -6.40 -4.31
CA LEU A 182 -0.58 -6.36 -4.77
C LEU A 182 -1.21 -4.95 -4.65
N THR A 183 -0.92 -4.23 -3.57
CA THR A 183 -1.33 -2.82 -3.39
C THR A 183 -0.70 -1.89 -4.42
N ALA A 184 0.54 -2.14 -4.86
CA ALA A 184 1.17 -1.36 -5.91
C ALA A 184 0.57 -1.70 -7.28
N MET A 185 0.29 -2.97 -7.55
CA MET A 185 -0.34 -3.44 -8.79
C MET A 185 -1.71 -2.79 -8.98
N ILE A 186 -2.58 -2.85 -7.97
CA ILE A 186 -3.94 -2.30 -7.98
C ILE A 186 -3.92 -0.78 -8.27
N ARG A 187 -3.00 -0.03 -7.66
CA ARG A 187 -2.88 1.43 -7.89
C ARG A 187 -2.37 1.79 -9.28
N ASN A 188 -1.75 0.86 -10.00
CA ASN A 188 -1.10 1.13 -11.30
C ASN A 188 -1.83 0.50 -12.49
N LEU A 189 -3.01 -0.12 -12.29
CA LEU A 189 -3.79 -0.73 -13.37
C LEU A 189 -4.09 0.24 -14.52
N GLY A 190 -4.46 1.49 -14.20
CA GLY A 190 -4.69 2.53 -15.20
C GLY A 190 -3.44 2.85 -16.01
N LYS A 191 -2.26 2.95 -15.36
CA LYS A 191 -1.00 3.19 -16.07
C LYS A 191 -0.58 2.02 -16.94
N MET A 192 -0.71 0.78 -16.46
CA MET A 192 -0.41 -0.42 -17.26
C MET A 192 -1.38 -0.57 -18.45
N SER A 193 -2.63 -0.14 -18.31
CA SER A 193 -3.59 -0.11 -19.43
C SER A 193 -3.26 1.00 -20.43
N ALA A 194 -2.84 2.18 -19.96
CA ALA A 194 -2.49 3.32 -20.80
C ALA A 194 -1.27 3.09 -21.72
N ILE A 195 -0.45 2.08 -21.42
CA ILE A 195 0.73 1.68 -22.22
C ILE A 195 0.51 0.35 -22.95
N ASP A 196 -0.75 -0.09 -23.06
CA ASP A 196 -1.14 -1.32 -23.76
C ASP A 196 -0.48 -2.60 -23.23
N LEU A 197 -0.09 -2.62 -21.94
CA LEU A 197 0.38 -3.82 -21.27
C LEU A 197 -0.79 -4.77 -20.97
N LEU A 198 -1.91 -4.23 -20.49
CA LEU A 198 -3.13 -4.97 -20.14
C LEU A 198 -4.14 -5.04 -21.30
N ARG A 199 -3.64 -5.31 -22.52
CA ARG A 199 -4.51 -5.64 -23.66
C ARG A 199 -5.26 -6.95 -23.42
N GLU A 200 -6.39 -7.10 -24.06
CA GLU A 200 -7.18 -8.34 -24.05
C GLU A 200 -6.32 -9.53 -24.47
N ASP A 201 -6.45 -10.64 -23.74
CA ASP A 201 -5.72 -11.91 -23.89
C ASP A 201 -4.20 -11.85 -23.68
N SER A 202 -3.67 -10.72 -23.19
CA SER A 202 -2.25 -10.60 -22.90
C SER A 202 -1.84 -11.41 -21.66
N GLU A 203 -0.59 -11.88 -21.63
CA GLU A 203 -0.06 -12.60 -20.47
C GLU A 203 -0.06 -11.74 -19.20
N ALA A 204 0.16 -10.43 -19.34
CA ALA A 204 0.08 -9.50 -18.22
C ALA A 204 -1.34 -9.34 -17.68
N GLU A 205 -2.36 -9.31 -18.55
CA GLU A 205 -3.76 -9.33 -18.12
C GLU A 205 -4.09 -10.62 -17.35
N LYS A 206 -3.75 -11.78 -17.92
CA LYS A 206 -3.96 -13.09 -17.30
C LYS A 206 -3.32 -13.16 -15.91
N TYR A 207 -2.07 -12.70 -15.79
CA TYR A 207 -1.35 -12.65 -14.52
C TYR A 207 -2.03 -11.73 -13.49
N VAL A 208 -2.40 -10.51 -13.88
CA VAL A 208 -3.13 -9.57 -13.00
C VAL A 208 -4.45 -10.17 -12.53
N VAL A 209 -5.21 -10.77 -13.44
CA VAL A 209 -6.50 -11.41 -13.14
C VAL A 209 -6.32 -12.57 -12.17
N GLN A 210 -5.31 -13.42 -12.39
CA GLN A 210 -4.99 -14.53 -11.48
C GLN A 210 -4.68 -14.02 -10.07
N ARG A 211 -3.85 -12.98 -9.95
CA ARG A 211 -3.48 -12.41 -8.65
C ARG A 211 -4.64 -11.75 -7.93
N LEU A 212 -5.51 -11.03 -8.64
CA LEU A 212 -6.72 -10.42 -8.05
C LEU A 212 -7.76 -11.47 -7.62
N LYS A 213 -7.75 -12.67 -8.22
CA LYS A 213 -8.61 -13.79 -7.78
C LYS A 213 -8.04 -14.55 -6.58
N ASN A 214 -6.75 -14.40 -6.27
CA ASN A 214 -6.10 -15.12 -5.20
C ASN A 214 -6.51 -14.55 -3.82
N ARG A 215 -7.48 -15.24 -3.21
CA ARG A 215 -8.02 -14.96 -1.88
C ARG A 215 -6.94 -14.89 -0.79
N ALA A 216 -6.06 -15.87 -0.73
CA ALA A 216 -5.00 -15.93 0.29
C ALA A 216 -4.05 -14.73 0.17
N GLN A 217 -3.69 -14.34 -1.06
CA GLN A 217 -2.85 -13.17 -1.30
C GLN A 217 -3.54 -11.85 -0.91
N LEU A 218 -4.83 -11.68 -1.23
CA LEU A 218 -5.61 -10.50 -0.82
C LEU A 218 -5.64 -10.36 0.71
N TYR A 219 -5.79 -11.47 1.42
CA TYR A 219 -5.79 -11.52 2.88
C TYR A 219 -4.40 -11.21 3.47
N ARG A 220 -3.35 -11.91 3.04
CA ARG A 220 -1.97 -11.69 3.53
C ARG A 220 -1.49 -10.25 3.27
N ALA A 221 -1.89 -9.66 2.14
CA ALA A 221 -1.60 -8.26 1.81
C ALA A 221 -2.47 -7.23 2.56
N ARG A 222 -3.39 -7.69 3.44
CA ARG A 222 -4.31 -6.86 4.23
C ARG A 222 -5.07 -5.84 3.40
N ILE A 223 -5.53 -6.25 2.21
CA ILE A 223 -6.26 -5.36 1.31
C ILE A 223 -7.71 -5.23 1.78
N HIS A 224 -7.99 -4.10 2.42
CA HIS A 224 -9.35 -3.75 2.84
C HIS A 224 -10.28 -3.60 1.62
N PRO A 225 -11.57 -4.01 1.71
CA PRO A 225 -12.53 -3.84 0.62
C PRO A 225 -12.61 -2.43 0.05
N PHE A 226 -12.49 -1.42 0.91
CA PHE A 226 -12.45 -0.02 0.51
C PHE A 226 -11.33 0.30 -0.49
N ASN A 227 -10.14 -0.30 -0.33
CA ASN A 227 -9.02 -0.07 -1.25
C ASN A 227 -9.32 -0.62 -2.64
N ILE A 228 -10.00 -1.77 -2.70
CA ILE A 228 -10.44 -2.38 -3.97
C ILE A 228 -11.54 -1.53 -4.61
N LEU A 229 -12.47 -1.01 -3.81
CA LEU A 229 -13.53 -0.11 -4.29
C LEU A 229 -12.96 1.16 -4.92
N VAL A 230 -12.03 1.84 -4.24
CA VAL A 230 -11.35 3.03 -4.76
C VAL A 230 -10.65 2.70 -6.07
N ALA A 231 -9.97 1.56 -6.14
CA ALA A 231 -9.30 1.13 -7.35
C ALA A 231 -10.27 0.79 -8.50
N LEU A 232 -11.37 0.10 -8.21
CA LEU A 232 -12.42 -0.24 -9.16
C LEU A 232 -13.03 1.02 -9.77
N GLU A 233 -13.50 1.95 -8.93
CA GLU A 233 -14.12 3.20 -9.40
C GLU A 233 -13.14 4.10 -10.12
N THR A 234 -11.87 4.12 -9.71
CA THR A 234 -10.83 4.85 -10.45
C THR A 234 -10.54 4.19 -11.80
N TYR A 235 -10.42 2.87 -11.86
CA TYR A 235 -10.10 2.15 -13.08
C TYR A 235 -11.22 2.25 -14.12
N LYS A 236 -12.48 2.17 -13.68
CA LYS A 236 -13.70 2.30 -14.50
C LYS A 236 -13.80 3.65 -15.24
N GLN A 237 -13.21 4.72 -14.70
CA GLN A 237 -13.27 6.05 -15.32
C GLN A 237 -12.46 6.16 -16.62
N GLY A 238 -11.47 5.28 -16.85
CA GLY A 238 -10.63 5.34 -18.05
C GLY A 238 -9.67 6.54 -18.09
N LYS A 239 -9.55 7.31 -17.00
CA LYS A 239 -8.69 8.49 -16.92
C LYS A 239 -8.17 8.73 -15.51
N GLY A 240 -6.97 9.30 -15.43
CA GLY A 240 -6.36 9.71 -14.16
C GLY A 240 -7.02 10.97 -13.62
N PHE A 241 -7.06 11.12 -12.29
CA PHE A 241 -7.58 12.33 -11.65
C PHE A 241 -6.70 13.56 -11.90
N LYS A 242 -5.38 13.36 -11.96
CA LYS A 242 -4.39 14.40 -12.24
C LYS A 242 -3.66 14.08 -13.55
N GLY A 243 -3.38 15.13 -14.32
CA GLY A 243 -2.61 15.04 -15.56
C GLY A 243 -3.44 14.58 -16.77
N LYS A 244 -2.75 14.05 -17.78
CA LYS A 244 -3.34 13.68 -19.09
C LYS A 244 -3.50 12.16 -19.27
N LEU A 245 -3.28 11.36 -18.22
CA LEU A 245 -3.30 9.90 -18.33
C LEU A 245 -4.73 9.43 -18.66
N GLN A 246 -4.87 8.69 -19.76
CA GLN A 246 -6.11 8.05 -20.19
C GLN A 246 -5.81 6.61 -20.60
N TRP A 247 -6.79 5.73 -20.47
CA TRP A 247 -6.67 4.33 -20.86
C TRP A 247 -8.02 3.76 -21.29
N GLN A 248 -7.97 2.76 -22.16
CA GLN A 248 -9.12 1.91 -22.43
C GLN A 248 -9.32 0.96 -21.25
N VAL A 249 -10.56 0.90 -20.75
CA VAL A 249 -10.90 0.02 -19.61
C VAL A 249 -10.93 -1.42 -20.08
N ASN A 250 -10.02 -2.24 -19.56
CA ASN A 250 -10.04 -3.67 -19.75
C ASN A 250 -11.20 -4.28 -18.94
N GLN A 251 -12.15 -4.92 -19.62
CA GLN A 251 -13.36 -5.46 -18.98
C GLN A 251 -13.05 -6.63 -18.05
N GLN A 252 -12.07 -7.48 -18.38
CA GLN A 252 -11.72 -8.62 -17.54
C GLN A 252 -11.08 -8.18 -16.22
N VAL A 253 -10.21 -7.17 -16.26
CA VAL A 253 -9.61 -6.56 -15.06
C VAL A 253 -10.70 -5.88 -14.22
N LYS A 254 -11.58 -5.08 -14.83
CA LYS A 254 -12.72 -4.44 -14.15
C LYS A 254 -13.60 -5.48 -13.45
N ASN A 255 -14.05 -6.49 -14.17
CA ASN A 255 -14.93 -7.55 -13.64
C ASN A 255 -14.23 -8.34 -12.53
N THR A 256 -12.92 -8.55 -12.63
CA THR A 256 -12.14 -9.24 -11.61
C THR A 256 -11.96 -8.38 -10.35
N LEU A 257 -11.72 -7.08 -10.48
CA LEU A 257 -11.70 -6.16 -9.34
C LEU A 257 -13.04 -6.13 -8.61
N GLU A 258 -14.15 -6.12 -9.35
CA GLU A 258 -15.48 -6.19 -8.74
C GLU A 258 -15.69 -7.49 -7.95
N LYS A 259 -15.30 -8.64 -8.53
CA LYS A 259 -15.31 -9.91 -7.81
C LYS A 259 -14.40 -9.88 -6.57
N ALA A 260 -13.19 -9.32 -6.69
CA ALA A 260 -12.24 -9.19 -5.59
C ALA A 260 -12.79 -8.32 -4.45
N PHE A 261 -13.53 -7.25 -4.78
CA PHE A 261 -14.21 -6.40 -3.81
C PHE A 261 -15.18 -7.24 -2.96
N TYR A 262 -16.04 -8.03 -3.57
CA TYR A 262 -16.96 -8.90 -2.83
C TYR A 262 -16.25 -10.02 -2.06
N LEU A 263 -15.18 -10.61 -2.61
CA LEU A 263 -14.39 -11.64 -1.92
C LEU A 263 -13.70 -11.09 -0.67
N SER A 264 -13.28 -9.82 -0.69
CA SER A 264 -12.61 -9.20 0.44
C SER A 264 -13.49 -9.02 1.67
N PHE A 265 -14.83 -9.10 1.54
CA PHE A 265 -15.76 -8.97 2.66
C PHE A 265 -15.65 -10.12 3.65
N LYS A 266 -15.27 -11.33 3.20
CA LYS A 266 -15.10 -12.50 4.07
C LYS A 266 -14.03 -12.30 5.16
N TYR A 267 -13.14 -11.33 4.98
CA TYR A 267 -12.08 -11.02 5.94
C TYR A 267 -12.48 -9.98 6.98
N VAL A 268 -13.67 -9.41 6.85
CA VAL A 268 -14.23 -8.54 7.88
C VAL A 268 -14.77 -9.44 8.98
N LYS A 269 -14.24 -9.29 10.20
CA LYS A 269 -14.66 -10.08 11.36
C LYS A 269 -16.07 -9.64 11.77
N PRO A 270 -17.07 -10.54 11.79
CA PRO A 270 -18.42 -10.20 12.26
C PRO A 270 -18.41 -9.91 13.75
N THR A 271 -19.30 -9.03 14.18
CA THR A 271 -19.59 -8.76 15.60
C THR A 271 -20.73 -9.65 16.12
N ASN A 272 -21.53 -10.22 15.22
CA ASN A 272 -22.73 -11.03 15.50
C ASN A 272 -23.85 -10.28 16.23
N GLN A 273 -23.89 -8.94 16.09
CA GLN A 273 -24.96 -8.12 16.66
C GLN A 273 -26.13 -7.96 15.68
N ARG A 274 -27.23 -7.36 16.15
CA ARG A 274 -28.38 -6.99 15.32
C ARG A 274 -28.21 -5.57 14.82
N TYR A 275 -28.20 -5.40 13.51
CA TYR A 275 -28.00 -4.10 12.86
C TYR A 275 -29.28 -3.61 12.19
N LEU A 276 -29.59 -2.33 12.43
CA LEU A 276 -30.44 -1.53 11.55
C LEU A 276 -29.55 -0.47 10.91
N ILE A 277 -29.43 -0.50 9.59
CA ILE A 277 -28.61 0.41 8.81
C ILE A 277 -29.52 1.45 8.18
N GLY A 278 -29.41 2.69 8.62
CA GLY A 278 -30.00 3.85 7.94
C GLY A 278 -29.05 4.39 6.89
N LEU A 279 -29.42 4.31 5.62
CA LEU A 279 -28.70 4.93 4.51
C LEU A 279 -29.27 6.31 4.22
N ASP A 280 -28.47 7.35 4.44
CA ASP A 280 -28.77 8.68 3.95
C ASP A 280 -28.73 8.68 2.42
N VAL A 281 -29.84 9.07 1.79
CA VAL A 281 -29.99 9.21 0.33
C VAL A 281 -30.28 10.65 -0.07
N SER A 282 -30.02 11.63 0.81
CA SER A 282 -30.16 13.05 0.53
C SER A 282 -29.19 13.54 -0.55
N GLY A 283 -29.49 14.69 -1.15
CA GLY A 283 -28.68 15.26 -2.23
C GLY A 283 -27.21 15.52 -1.83
N SER A 284 -26.96 15.78 -0.53
CA SER A 284 -25.61 15.99 0.00
C SER A 284 -24.70 14.77 -0.18
N MET A 285 -25.26 13.57 -0.22
CA MET A 285 -24.54 12.31 -0.41
C MET A 285 -23.95 12.15 -1.82
N SER A 286 -24.42 12.95 -2.78
CA SER A 286 -23.86 13.02 -4.13
C SER A 286 -22.74 14.07 -4.25
N CYS A 287 -22.49 14.84 -3.19
CA CYS A 287 -21.50 15.92 -3.17
C CYS A 287 -20.23 15.51 -2.42
N GLY A 288 -19.09 15.98 -2.91
CA GLY A 288 -17.80 15.74 -2.27
C GLY A 288 -17.23 14.35 -2.52
N THR A 289 -16.10 14.09 -1.86
CA THR A 289 -15.32 12.86 -2.03
C THR A 289 -14.88 12.37 -0.67
N ILE A 290 -14.92 11.06 -0.44
CA ILE A 290 -14.53 10.50 0.86
C ILE A 290 -13.05 10.14 0.88
N ASN A 291 -12.40 10.38 2.02
CA ASN A 291 -11.00 10.05 2.25
C ASN A 291 -10.04 10.53 1.14
N GLY A 292 -10.32 11.72 0.58
CA GLY A 292 -9.55 12.30 -0.53
C GLY A 292 -9.51 11.45 -1.80
N SER A 293 -10.42 10.48 -1.94
CA SER A 293 -10.52 9.56 -3.08
C SER A 293 -11.52 10.14 -4.09
N PRO A 294 -11.06 10.78 -5.19
CA PRO A 294 -11.94 11.58 -6.03
C PRO A 294 -13.02 10.79 -6.76
N SER A 295 -12.80 9.48 -6.86
CA SER A 295 -13.68 8.52 -7.51
C SER A 295 -14.84 8.05 -6.64
N ILE A 296 -14.86 8.39 -5.33
CA ILE A 296 -15.84 7.85 -4.38
C ILE A 296 -16.61 8.99 -3.71
N THR A 297 -17.90 9.08 -4.01
CA THR A 297 -18.84 9.98 -3.31
C THR A 297 -19.28 9.37 -1.98
N PRO A 298 -19.83 10.17 -1.03
CA PRO A 298 -20.42 9.64 0.19
C PRO A 298 -21.48 8.56 -0.06
N ALA A 299 -22.34 8.72 -1.07
CA ALA A 299 -23.33 7.71 -1.48
C ALA A 299 -22.70 6.37 -1.89
N VAL A 300 -21.61 6.39 -2.66
CA VAL A 300 -20.90 5.16 -3.05
C VAL A 300 -20.29 4.49 -1.82
N GLY A 301 -19.64 5.28 -0.97
CA GLY A 301 -19.04 4.79 0.27
C GLY A 301 -20.05 4.19 1.25
N SER A 302 -21.19 4.86 1.46
CA SER A 302 -22.24 4.41 2.37
C SER A 302 -22.88 3.12 1.87
N CYS A 303 -23.20 3.03 0.58
CA CYS A 303 -23.72 1.81 -0.04
C CYS A 303 -22.73 0.65 0.10
N ALA A 304 -21.44 0.89 -0.17
CA ALA A 304 -20.41 -0.14 -0.02
C ALA A 304 -20.28 -0.64 1.43
N MET A 305 -20.28 0.25 2.41
CA MET A 305 -20.23 -0.13 3.83
C MET A 305 -21.51 -0.86 4.28
N CYS A 306 -22.67 -0.42 3.79
CA CYS A 306 -23.92 -1.14 4.01
C CYS A 306 -23.86 -2.57 3.48
N MET A 307 -23.34 -2.76 2.26
CA MET A 307 -23.16 -4.11 1.69
C MET A 307 -22.22 -4.99 2.52
N VAL A 308 -21.12 -4.42 3.02
CA VAL A 308 -20.19 -5.14 3.90
C VAL A 308 -20.93 -5.66 5.12
N THR A 309 -21.68 -4.79 5.81
CA THR A 309 -22.44 -5.18 7.01
C THR A 309 -23.54 -6.21 6.69
N VAL A 310 -24.34 -6.00 5.64
CA VAL A 310 -25.41 -6.93 5.22
C VAL A 310 -24.89 -8.31 4.90
N ARG A 311 -23.70 -8.42 4.29
CA ARG A 311 -23.11 -9.70 3.91
C ARG A 311 -22.33 -10.37 5.04
N THR A 312 -21.81 -9.58 5.99
CA THR A 312 -20.98 -10.08 7.08
C THR A 312 -21.81 -10.48 8.31
N GLU A 313 -22.81 -9.69 8.66
CA GLU A 313 -23.61 -9.91 9.87
C GLU A 313 -24.78 -10.87 9.62
N PRO A 314 -25.15 -11.70 10.61
CA PRO A 314 -26.29 -12.61 10.49
C PRO A 314 -27.62 -11.84 10.44
N TYR A 315 -27.72 -10.71 11.14
CA TYR A 315 -28.95 -9.91 11.27
C TYR A 315 -28.67 -8.44 10.93
N ALA A 316 -28.95 -8.06 9.68
CA ALA A 316 -28.83 -6.68 9.22
C ALA A 316 -30.07 -6.31 8.39
N LYS A 317 -30.78 -5.28 8.83
CA LYS A 317 -31.90 -4.67 8.10
C LYS A 317 -31.49 -3.31 7.57
N VAL A 318 -31.95 -2.96 6.38
CA VAL A 318 -31.60 -1.70 5.74
C VAL A 318 -32.84 -0.84 5.52
N VAL A 319 -32.70 0.45 5.78
CA VAL A 319 -33.67 1.48 5.47
C VAL A 319 -32.92 2.64 4.83
N ALA A 320 -33.52 3.29 3.84
CA ALA A 320 -33.02 4.54 3.29
C ALA A 320 -33.83 5.70 3.87
N PHE A 321 -33.18 6.84 4.09
CA PHE A 321 -33.84 8.02 4.63
C PHE A 321 -33.35 9.31 3.97
N SER A 322 -34.29 10.24 3.84
CA SER A 322 -34.08 11.66 3.55
C SER A 322 -34.97 12.45 4.52
N ASP A 323 -36.04 13.06 4.01
CA ASP A 323 -37.18 13.66 4.72
C ASP A 323 -38.24 12.61 5.09
N ARG A 324 -38.13 11.41 4.51
CA ARG A 324 -38.95 10.24 4.79
C ARG A 324 -38.10 8.98 4.80
N LEU A 325 -38.60 7.94 5.44
CA LEU A 325 -37.94 6.64 5.51
C LEU A 325 -38.60 5.64 4.56
N ILE A 326 -37.77 4.96 3.79
CA ILE A 326 -38.17 3.93 2.84
C ILE A 326 -37.43 2.64 3.20
N PRO A 327 -38.13 1.54 3.52
CA PRO A 327 -37.49 0.24 3.66
C PRO A 327 -36.84 -0.17 2.34
N VAL A 328 -35.61 -0.67 2.39
CA VAL A 328 -34.91 -1.13 1.19
C VAL A 328 -34.49 -2.58 1.38
N ASP A 329 -34.77 -3.41 0.38
CA ASP A 329 -34.48 -4.84 0.46
C ASP A 329 -33.18 -5.16 -0.28
N PHE A 330 -32.07 -5.13 0.48
CA PHE A 330 -30.78 -5.55 -0.04
C PHE A 330 -30.53 -7.01 0.26
N SER A 331 -30.64 -7.83 -0.78
CA SER A 331 -30.16 -9.20 -0.74
C SER A 331 -28.65 -9.26 -0.55
N LYS A 332 -28.17 -10.31 0.12
CA LYS A 332 -26.73 -10.63 0.20
C LYS A 332 -26.10 -10.80 -1.19
N ASN A 333 -26.90 -11.03 -2.24
CA ASN A 333 -26.43 -11.18 -3.62
C ASN A 333 -26.48 -9.90 -4.46
N SER A 334 -27.09 -8.80 -3.96
CA SER A 334 -27.22 -7.54 -4.71
C SER A 334 -25.84 -6.97 -5.06
N LYS A 335 -25.68 -6.41 -6.28
CA LYS A 335 -24.45 -5.71 -6.65
C LYS A 335 -24.47 -4.27 -6.14
N LEU A 336 -23.29 -3.67 -6.03
CA LEU A 336 -23.17 -2.28 -5.61
C LEU A 336 -23.90 -1.33 -6.56
N GLU A 337 -23.84 -1.59 -7.86
CA GLU A 337 -24.51 -0.78 -8.88
C GLU A 337 -26.04 -0.83 -8.79
N ASP A 338 -26.60 -2.00 -8.45
CA ASP A 338 -28.04 -2.18 -8.25
C ASP A 338 -28.51 -1.34 -7.04
N ILE A 339 -27.78 -1.45 -5.93
CA ILE A 339 -28.03 -0.69 -4.69
C ILE A 339 -27.92 0.81 -4.93
N MET A 340 -26.90 1.25 -5.67
CA MET A 340 -26.74 2.66 -6.03
C MET A 340 -27.87 3.16 -6.93
N THR A 341 -28.35 2.32 -7.86
CA THR A 341 -29.46 2.67 -8.75
C THR A 341 -30.76 2.81 -7.97
N GLU A 342 -31.02 1.89 -7.04
CA GLU A 342 -32.20 1.91 -6.17
C GLU A 342 -32.20 3.14 -5.25
N THR A 343 -31.08 3.40 -4.58
CA THR A 343 -30.94 4.57 -3.69
C THR A 343 -31.06 5.91 -4.41
N ARG A 344 -30.57 6.02 -5.66
CA ARG A 344 -30.72 7.24 -6.49
C ARG A 344 -32.14 7.52 -6.95
N ARG A 345 -33.02 6.51 -6.98
CA ARG A 345 -34.44 6.67 -7.38
C ARG A 345 -35.29 7.25 -6.26
N ILE A 346 -34.80 7.26 -5.03
CA ILE A 346 -35.49 7.83 -3.88
C ILE A 346 -35.41 9.36 -4.00
N SER A 347 -36.56 10.05 -4.00
CA SER A 347 -36.57 11.50 -4.21
C SER A 347 -35.82 12.22 -3.09
N PHE A 348 -34.97 13.18 -3.47
CA PHE A 348 -34.20 13.97 -2.53
C PHE A 348 -35.09 14.93 -1.73
N GLY A 349 -34.91 14.93 -0.41
CA GLY A 349 -35.48 15.90 0.53
C GLY A 349 -34.44 16.29 1.60
N PRO A 350 -34.76 17.24 2.50
CA PRO A 350 -33.92 17.55 3.66
C PRO A 350 -33.67 16.32 4.52
N THR A 351 -32.52 16.24 5.19
CA THR A 351 -32.10 15.03 5.93
C THR A 351 -32.64 15.04 7.36
N ASP A 352 -33.43 14.02 7.73
CA ASP A 352 -33.80 13.72 9.11
C ASP A 352 -33.19 12.40 9.59
N CYS A 353 -32.08 12.51 10.33
CA CYS A 353 -31.36 11.37 10.89
C CYS A 353 -32.10 10.66 12.02
N ALA A 354 -33.19 11.20 12.57
CA ALA A 354 -33.97 10.55 13.63
C ALA A 354 -34.85 9.40 13.10
N LEU A 355 -35.22 9.45 11.82
CA LEU A 355 -36.19 8.54 11.20
C LEU A 355 -35.87 7.04 11.40
N PRO A 356 -34.63 6.54 11.22
CA PRO A 356 -34.35 5.13 11.43
C PRO A 356 -34.63 4.66 12.87
N MET A 357 -34.34 5.52 13.87
CA MET A 357 -34.56 5.20 15.28
C MET A 357 -36.04 5.25 15.65
N ILE A 358 -36.76 6.26 15.16
CA ILE A 358 -38.22 6.38 15.36
C ILE A 358 -38.92 5.16 14.76
N TRP A 359 -38.60 4.83 13.51
CA TRP A 359 -39.16 3.68 12.81
C TRP A 359 -38.84 2.34 13.51
N ALA A 360 -37.65 2.21 14.09
CA ALA A 360 -37.29 1.03 14.87
C ALA A 360 -38.10 0.93 16.17
N LEU A 361 -38.35 2.07 16.82
CA LEU A 361 -39.12 2.15 18.06
C LEU A 361 -40.59 1.77 17.82
N GLU A 362 -41.19 2.30 16.75
CA GLU A 362 -42.57 1.99 16.35
C GLU A 362 -42.79 0.50 16.05
N ARG A 363 -41.71 -0.20 15.64
CA ARG A 363 -41.75 -1.62 15.27
C ARG A 363 -41.21 -2.56 16.35
N LYS A 364 -41.07 -2.09 17.60
CA LYS A 364 -40.55 -2.87 18.74
C LYS A 364 -41.38 -4.11 19.17
N GLY A 365 -42.34 -4.56 18.37
CA GLY A 365 -43.19 -5.73 18.67
C GLY A 365 -43.59 -6.59 17.47
N MET A 366 -42.91 -6.47 16.32
CA MET A 366 -43.12 -7.33 15.14
C MET A 366 -41.97 -8.30 14.92
#